data_AF-A0A7Z7YN83-F1
#
_entry.id   AF-A0A7Z7YN83-F1
#
_cell.length_a   1.000
_cell.length_b   1.000
_cell.length_c   1.000
_cell.angle_alpha   90.00
_cell.angle_beta   90.00
_cell.angle_gamma   90.00
#
_symmetry.space_group_name_H-M   'P 1'
#
loop_
_entity.id
_entity.type
_entity.pdbx_description
1 polymer ?
#
loop_
_entity_poly.entity_id
_entity_poly.type
_entity_poly.pdbx_seq_one_letter_code
_entity_poly.pdbx_strand_id
1 'polypeptide(L)'
;MTKINYQALREAAERAIPAMERLLMLPVDDDLISEQELKDIGVDIDALNAFKILAGPETVLALLDERERNQQYIKSRDQENEDIALTVGKLRVELEEVRAKLNEQREYYEGVIADGSKHIAELEKQCAEWERKALSNFEECAAMAERIEELQTKSAPDSFGIIGENIRTQDNRITSDPMFCVYQKREIVVDADYDYDRIVWVDEDGNEANKRQSRRLELLHENFREPPEKWRRVAVKDIDEFVTCCFTEQGCKDYLAANGHNLRLPFIYVKSGFRNAEYIGIRNWLAGIRIKGE
;
A
#
# COMPACT_ATOMS: atom_id res chain seq x y z
N MET A 1 -5.89 7.65 -96.87
CA MET A 1 -5.83 6.21 -97.18
C MET A 1 -7.20 5.79 -97.65
N THR A 2 -7.30 5.26 -98.86
CA THR A 2 -8.53 4.63 -99.37
C THR A 2 -8.80 3.41 -98.49
N LYS A 3 -9.94 3.37 -97.80
CA LYS A 3 -10.28 2.26 -96.90
C LYS A 3 -10.57 1.03 -97.76
N ILE A 4 -9.73 0.01 -97.67
CA ILE A 4 -9.95 -1.25 -98.39
C ILE A 4 -11.27 -1.85 -97.88
N ASN A 5 -12.16 -2.21 -98.79
CA ASN A 5 -13.37 -2.93 -98.44
C ASN A 5 -13.05 -4.42 -98.36
N TYR A 6 -12.60 -4.85 -97.17
CA TYR A 6 -12.23 -6.24 -96.89
C TYR A 6 -13.33 -7.24 -97.23
N GLN A 7 -14.59 -6.88 -96.96
CA GLN A 7 -15.73 -7.75 -97.20
C GLN A 7 -15.99 -7.93 -98.70
N ALA A 8 -16.01 -6.84 -99.47
CA ALA A 8 -16.21 -6.90 -100.93
C ALA A 8 -15.05 -7.61 -101.64
N LEU A 9 -13.81 -7.38 -101.20
CA LEU A 9 -12.64 -8.06 -101.74
C LEU A 9 -12.67 -9.57 -101.45
N ARG A 10 -13.07 -9.95 -100.23
CA ARG A 10 -13.23 -11.35 -99.82
C ARG A 10 -14.32 -12.05 -100.64
N GLU A 11 -15.50 -11.44 -100.78
CA GLU A 11 -16.62 -11.99 -101.55
C GLU A 11 -16.30 -12.12 -103.05
N ALA A 12 -15.55 -11.18 -103.62
CA ALA A 12 -15.09 -11.25 -104.99
C ALA A 12 -14.04 -12.37 -105.17
N ALA A 13 -13.10 -12.51 -104.23
CA ALA A 13 -12.12 -13.60 -104.25
C ALA A 13 -12.78 -14.97 -104.13
N GLU A 14 -13.69 -15.15 -103.16
CA GLU A 14 -14.41 -16.41 -102.93
C GLU A 14 -15.23 -16.85 -104.17
N ARG A 15 -15.82 -15.89 -104.90
CA ARG A 15 -16.52 -16.18 -106.18
C ARG A 15 -15.58 -16.47 -107.35
N ALA A 16 -14.40 -15.84 -107.39
CA ALA A 16 -13.43 -16.02 -108.46
C ALA A 16 -12.67 -17.35 -108.40
N ILE A 17 -12.47 -17.94 -107.21
CA ILE A 17 -11.76 -19.22 -107.00
C ILE A 17 -12.26 -20.35 -107.92
N PRO A 18 -13.56 -20.74 -107.93
CA PRO A 18 -14.04 -21.84 -108.77
C PRO A 18 -13.93 -21.53 -110.27
N ALA A 19 -14.02 -20.25 -110.66
CA ALA A 19 -13.82 -19.84 -112.04
C ALA A 19 -12.36 -19.96 -112.48
N MET A 20 -11.40 -19.61 -111.60
CA MET A 20 -9.97 -19.79 -111.84
C MET A 20 -9.59 -21.28 -111.92
N GLU A 21 -10.13 -22.11 -111.02
CA GLU A 21 -9.90 -23.55 -111.02
C GLU A 21 -10.39 -24.22 -112.30
N ARG A 22 -11.57 -23.82 -112.81
CA ARG A 22 -12.09 -24.33 -114.09
C ARG A 22 -11.23 -23.91 -115.28
N LEU A 23 -10.77 -22.66 -115.32
CA LEU A 23 -9.83 -22.19 -116.35
C LEU A 23 -8.52 -22.99 -116.36
N LEU A 24 -8.00 -23.33 -115.17
CA LEU A 24 -6.76 -24.09 -115.04
C LEU A 24 -6.86 -25.54 -115.54
N MET A 25 -8.08 -26.10 -115.51
CA MET A 25 -8.37 -27.47 -115.95
C MET A 25 -8.63 -27.58 -117.47
N LEU A 26 -8.64 -26.46 -118.19
CA LEU A 26 -8.76 -26.47 -119.65
C LEU A 26 -7.45 -26.97 -120.29
N PRO A 27 -7.52 -27.75 -121.40
CA PRO A 27 -6.34 -28.17 -122.13
C PRO A 27 -5.57 -26.94 -122.65
N VAL A 28 -4.25 -26.96 -122.51
CA VAL A 28 -3.35 -25.89 -122.96
C VAL A 28 -3.11 -26.04 -124.47
N ASP A 29 -4.16 -25.84 -125.25
CA ASP A 29 -4.07 -25.77 -126.71
C ASP A 29 -3.94 -24.28 -127.11
N ASP A 30 -3.12 -23.97 -128.13
CA ASP A 30 -2.80 -22.59 -128.58
C ASP A 30 -3.98 -21.88 -129.28
N ASP A 31 -5.18 -22.47 -129.26
CA ASP A 31 -6.37 -21.90 -129.88
C ASP A 31 -7.01 -20.82 -128.97
N LEU A 32 -7.29 -19.65 -129.55
CA LEU A 32 -7.95 -18.55 -128.85
C LEU A 32 -9.39 -18.92 -128.49
N ILE A 33 -9.65 -19.26 -127.23
CA ILE A 33 -11.01 -19.47 -126.70
C ILE A 33 -11.67 -18.11 -126.44
N SER A 34 -12.88 -17.91 -126.96
CA SER A 34 -13.65 -16.68 -126.73
C SER A 34 -14.29 -16.62 -125.34
N GLU A 35 -14.61 -15.41 -124.88
CA GLU A 35 -15.32 -15.18 -123.60
C GLU A 35 -16.65 -15.95 -123.54
N GLN A 36 -17.34 -16.09 -124.68
CA GLN A 36 -18.62 -16.79 -124.76
C GLN A 36 -18.44 -18.31 -124.59
N GLU A 37 -17.43 -18.90 -125.21
CA GLU A 37 -17.12 -20.34 -125.08
C GLU A 37 -16.69 -20.70 -123.65
N LEU A 38 -15.97 -19.81 -122.97
CA LEU A 38 -15.61 -19.97 -121.56
C LEU A 38 -16.84 -19.92 -120.64
N LYS A 39 -17.80 -19.02 -120.92
CA LYS A 39 -19.09 -18.97 -120.20
C LYS A 39 -19.93 -20.23 -120.43
N ASP A 40 -19.92 -20.77 -121.65
CA ASP A 40 -20.67 -21.99 -122.02
C ASP A 40 -20.12 -23.26 -121.35
N ILE A 41 -18.81 -23.31 -121.04
CA ILE A 41 -18.16 -24.37 -120.24
C ILE A 41 -18.35 -24.14 -118.72
N GLY A 42 -19.05 -23.06 -118.34
CA GLY A 42 -19.40 -22.73 -116.96
C GLY A 42 -18.34 -21.96 -116.20
N VAL A 43 -17.40 -21.28 -116.88
CA VAL A 43 -16.48 -20.34 -116.23
C VAL A 43 -17.20 -19.02 -115.96
N ASP A 44 -17.25 -18.59 -114.70
CA ASP A 44 -17.81 -17.29 -114.32
C ASP A 44 -16.78 -16.16 -114.55
N ILE A 45 -16.77 -15.64 -115.76
CA ILE A 45 -15.84 -14.58 -116.18
C ILE A 45 -16.17 -13.24 -115.53
N ASP A 46 -17.44 -13.01 -115.18
CA ASP A 46 -17.86 -11.78 -114.51
C ASP A 46 -17.31 -11.74 -113.07
N ALA A 47 -17.27 -12.88 -112.37
CA ALA A 47 -16.58 -13.03 -111.09
C ALA A 47 -15.07 -12.80 -111.21
N LEU A 48 -14.42 -13.30 -112.26
CA LEU A 48 -12.99 -13.09 -112.52
C LEU A 48 -12.67 -11.61 -112.78
N ASN A 49 -13.46 -10.94 -113.61
CA ASN A 49 -13.29 -9.51 -113.91
C ASN A 49 -13.55 -8.64 -112.66
N ALA A 50 -14.57 -8.97 -111.87
CA ALA A 50 -14.86 -8.28 -110.62
C ALA A 50 -13.70 -8.41 -109.61
N PHE A 51 -13.13 -9.60 -109.45
CA PHE A 51 -11.95 -9.81 -108.62
C PHE A 51 -10.73 -9.08 -109.17
N LYS A 52 -10.47 -9.12 -110.48
CA LYS A 52 -9.34 -8.43 -111.13
C LYS A 52 -9.38 -6.91 -110.92
N ILE A 53 -10.57 -6.31 -110.92
CA ILE A 53 -10.75 -4.87 -110.66
C ILE A 53 -10.53 -4.56 -109.17
N LEU A 54 -11.10 -5.38 -108.27
CA LEU A 54 -11.01 -5.14 -106.82
C LEU A 54 -9.62 -5.47 -106.25
N ALA A 55 -8.96 -6.50 -106.75
CA ALA A 55 -7.63 -6.98 -106.38
C ALA A 55 -6.53 -6.42 -107.31
N GLY A 56 -6.70 -5.17 -107.76
CA GLY A 56 -5.67 -4.46 -108.52
C GLY A 56 -4.37 -4.25 -107.72
N PRO A 57 -3.26 -3.89 -108.39
CA PRO A 57 -1.97 -3.67 -107.75
C PRO A 57 -2.02 -2.72 -106.55
N GLU A 58 -2.83 -1.66 -106.63
CA GLU A 58 -3.01 -0.68 -105.55
C GLU A 58 -3.65 -1.30 -104.30
N THR A 59 -4.67 -2.14 -104.47
CA THR A 59 -5.32 -2.85 -103.36
C THR A 59 -4.37 -3.86 -102.73
N VAL A 60 -3.61 -4.60 -103.55
CA VAL A 60 -2.63 -5.58 -103.05
C VAL A 60 -1.50 -4.90 -102.28
N LEU A 61 -0.96 -3.79 -102.79
CA LEU A 61 0.07 -3.01 -102.08
C LEU A 61 -0.47 -2.45 -100.76
N ALA A 62 -1.68 -1.90 -100.75
CA ALA A 62 -2.27 -1.38 -99.52
C ALA A 62 -2.52 -2.48 -98.46
N LEU A 63 -2.87 -3.71 -98.87
CA LEU A 63 -2.96 -4.86 -97.97
C LEU A 63 -1.60 -5.29 -97.43
N LEU A 64 -0.54 -5.26 -98.26
CA LEU A 64 0.82 -5.57 -97.82
C LEU A 64 1.34 -4.52 -96.83
N ASP A 65 1.16 -3.24 -97.12
CA ASP A 65 1.53 -2.12 -96.23
C ASP A 65 0.77 -2.18 -94.89
N GLU A 66 -0.52 -2.57 -94.90
CA GLU A 66 -1.28 -2.78 -93.67
C GLU A 66 -0.81 -4.01 -92.90
N ARG A 67 -0.51 -5.12 -93.59
CA ARG A 67 0.04 -6.33 -92.97
C ARG A 67 1.39 -6.06 -92.31
N GLU A 68 2.29 -5.33 -92.98
CA GLU A 68 3.59 -4.97 -92.43
C GLU A 68 3.46 -4.07 -91.20
N ARG A 69 2.60 -3.04 -91.25
CA ARG A 69 2.30 -2.21 -90.07
C ARG A 69 1.71 -3.02 -88.92
N ASN A 70 0.77 -3.92 -89.20
CA ASN A 70 0.18 -4.79 -88.18
C ASN A 70 1.22 -5.74 -87.56
N GLN A 71 2.15 -6.28 -88.36
CA GLN A 71 3.25 -7.10 -87.86
C GLN A 71 4.21 -6.29 -86.97
N GLN A 72 4.53 -5.06 -87.35
CA GLN A 72 5.34 -4.17 -86.50
C GLN A 72 4.63 -3.82 -85.19
N TYR A 73 3.32 -3.56 -85.24
CA TYR A 73 2.51 -3.30 -84.05
C TYR A 73 2.48 -4.50 -83.10
N ILE A 74 2.27 -5.72 -83.61
CA ILE A 74 2.30 -6.95 -82.79
C ILE A 74 3.66 -7.11 -82.12
N LYS A 75 4.77 -6.94 -82.85
CA LYS A 75 6.13 -7.00 -82.27
C LYS A 75 6.33 -5.98 -81.15
N SER A 76 5.88 -4.74 -81.34
CA SER A 76 5.97 -3.70 -80.32
C SER A 76 5.13 -4.04 -79.08
N ARG A 77 3.94 -4.62 -79.27
CA ARG A 77 3.05 -5.04 -78.18
C ARG A 77 3.59 -6.24 -77.42
N ASP A 78 4.21 -7.19 -78.11
CA ASP A 78 4.84 -8.35 -77.48
C ASP A 78 6.01 -7.91 -76.62
N GLN A 79 6.85 -6.98 -77.12
CA GLN A 79 7.93 -6.39 -76.33
C GLN A 79 7.40 -5.64 -75.09
N GLU A 80 6.38 -4.79 -75.27
CA GLU A 80 5.76 -4.08 -74.15
C GLU A 80 5.20 -5.06 -73.09
N ASN A 81 4.55 -6.13 -73.52
CA ASN A 81 4.00 -7.15 -72.63
C ASN A 81 5.11 -7.90 -71.89
N GLU A 82 6.24 -8.20 -72.54
CA GLU A 82 7.41 -8.81 -71.90
C GLU A 82 8.00 -7.89 -70.83
N ASP A 83 8.18 -6.61 -71.14
CA ASP A 83 8.69 -5.60 -70.21
C ASP A 83 7.76 -5.44 -68.99
N ILE A 84 6.44 -5.45 -69.21
CA ILE A 84 5.43 -5.45 -68.15
C ILE A 84 5.54 -6.72 -67.30
N ALA A 85 5.65 -7.90 -67.91
CA ALA A 85 5.76 -9.16 -67.19
C ALA A 85 7.02 -9.21 -66.30
N LEU A 86 8.15 -8.73 -66.82
CA LEU A 86 9.40 -8.62 -66.05
C LEU A 86 9.26 -7.64 -64.89
N THR A 87 8.63 -6.48 -65.11
CA THR A 87 8.42 -5.47 -64.07
C THR A 87 7.47 -5.95 -62.97
N VAL A 88 6.34 -6.56 -63.35
CA VAL A 88 5.40 -7.16 -62.41
C VAL A 88 6.05 -8.31 -61.64
N GLY A 89 6.90 -9.11 -62.28
CA GLY A 89 7.69 -10.14 -61.63
C GLY A 89 8.59 -9.58 -60.54
N LYS A 90 9.36 -8.52 -60.83
CA LYS A 90 10.22 -7.84 -59.84
C LYS A 90 9.41 -7.29 -58.67
N LEU A 91 8.32 -6.57 -58.95
CA LEU A 91 7.46 -5.98 -57.92
C LEU A 91 6.82 -7.03 -57.01
N ARG A 92 6.49 -8.22 -57.53
CA ARG A 92 5.96 -9.33 -56.70
C ARG A 92 7.00 -9.84 -55.71
N VAL A 93 8.24 -10.03 -56.15
CA VAL A 93 9.34 -10.47 -55.29
C VAL A 93 9.63 -9.42 -54.21
N GLU A 94 9.76 -8.15 -54.59
CA GLU A 94 9.97 -7.06 -53.63
C GLU A 94 8.83 -6.96 -52.60
N LEU A 95 7.59 -7.14 -53.03
CA LEU A 95 6.42 -7.13 -52.16
C LEU A 95 6.42 -8.32 -51.19
N GLU A 96 6.84 -9.51 -51.62
CA GLU A 96 7.00 -10.67 -50.76
C GLU A 96 8.11 -10.46 -49.72
N GLU A 97 9.25 -9.89 -50.12
CA GLU A 97 10.34 -9.54 -49.20
C GLU A 97 9.92 -8.52 -48.14
N VAL A 98 9.20 -7.47 -48.53
CA VAL A 98 8.68 -6.46 -47.59
C VAL A 98 7.66 -7.09 -46.64
N ARG A 99 6.78 -7.96 -47.14
CA ARG A 99 5.82 -8.69 -46.30
C ARG A 99 6.51 -9.61 -45.29
N ALA A 100 7.57 -10.31 -45.70
CA ALA A 100 8.36 -11.16 -44.80
C ALA A 100 8.98 -10.33 -43.67
N LYS A 101 9.64 -9.21 -44.00
CA LYS A 101 10.21 -8.30 -42.99
C LYS A 101 9.17 -7.72 -42.04
N LEU A 102 7.99 -7.38 -42.55
CA LEU A 102 6.88 -6.90 -41.72
C LEU A 102 6.38 -7.98 -40.76
N ASN A 103 6.33 -9.24 -41.21
CA ASN A 103 5.95 -10.38 -40.38
C ASN A 103 6.95 -10.63 -39.25
N GLU A 104 8.25 -10.61 -39.55
CA GLU A 104 9.33 -10.73 -38.55
C GLU A 104 9.26 -9.62 -37.50
N GLN A 105 9.03 -8.37 -37.93
CA GLN A 105 8.86 -7.25 -37.00
C GLN A 105 7.63 -7.44 -36.11
N ARG A 106 6.51 -7.92 -36.67
CA ARG A 106 5.29 -8.18 -35.89
C ARG A 106 5.54 -9.24 -34.81
N GLU A 107 6.17 -10.35 -35.18
CA GLU A 107 6.51 -11.43 -34.23
C GLU A 107 7.46 -10.94 -33.14
N TYR A 108 8.46 -10.12 -33.49
CA TYR A 108 9.35 -9.49 -32.51
C TYR A 108 8.57 -8.64 -31.48
N TYR A 109 7.71 -7.73 -31.95
CA TYR A 109 6.95 -6.86 -31.06
C TYR A 109 5.91 -7.63 -30.23
N GLU A 110 5.27 -8.66 -30.79
CA GLU A 110 4.40 -9.56 -30.04
C GLU A 110 5.15 -10.25 -28.88
N GLY A 111 6.38 -10.71 -29.13
CA GLY A 111 7.24 -11.28 -28.09
C GLY A 111 7.58 -10.29 -26.98
N VAL A 112 8.03 -9.07 -27.33
CA VAL A 112 8.35 -8.01 -26.36
C VAL A 112 7.12 -7.64 -25.52
N ILE A 113 5.94 -7.55 -26.14
CA ILE A 113 4.69 -7.24 -25.42
C ILE A 113 4.31 -8.39 -24.48
N ALA A 114 4.47 -9.64 -24.90
CA ALA A 114 4.19 -10.81 -24.07
C ALA A 114 5.10 -10.87 -22.83
N ASP A 115 6.41 -10.66 -23.02
CA ASP A 115 7.37 -10.62 -21.92
C ASP A 115 7.10 -9.43 -20.97
N GLY A 116 6.82 -8.25 -21.53
CA GLY A 116 6.43 -7.07 -20.76
C GLY A 116 5.16 -7.31 -19.93
N SER A 117 4.14 -7.94 -20.52
CA SER A 117 2.89 -8.28 -19.84
C SER A 117 3.11 -9.27 -18.70
N LYS A 118 3.99 -10.26 -18.89
CA LYS A 118 4.36 -11.22 -17.84
C LYS A 118 5.06 -10.52 -16.67
N HIS A 119 5.98 -9.59 -16.96
CA HIS A 119 6.67 -8.83 -15.93
C HIS A 119 5.72 -7.91 -15.14
N ILE A 120 4.80 -7.22 -15.83
CA ILE A 120 3.75 -6.40 -15.18
C ILE A 120 2.91 -7.27 -14.23
N ALA A 121 2.45 -8.44 -14.67
CA ALA A 121 1.66 -9.34 -13.83
C ALA A 121 2.44 -9.86 -12.60
N GLU A 122 3.76 -10.01 -12.70
CA GLU A 122 4.61 -10.35 -11.56
C GLU A 122 4.74 -9.19 -10.57
N LEU A 123 4.97 -7.96 -11.06
CA LEU A 123 5.03 -6.77 -10.23
C LEU A 123 3.69 -6.51 -9.52
N GLU A 124 2.56 -6.68 -10.20
CA GLU A 124 1.23 -6.55 -9.59
C GLU A 124 1.03 -7.54 -8.42
N LYS A 125 1.51 -8.78 -8.56
CA LYS A 125 1.48 -9.76 -7.46
C LYS A 125 2.36 -9.32 -6.29
N GLN A 126 3.55 -8.80 -6.55
CA GLN A 126 4.45 -8.30 -5.50
C GLN A 126 3.84 -7.10 -4.77
N CYS A 127 3.25 -6.15 -5.49
CA CYS A 127 2.52 -5.02 -4.90
C CYS A 127 1.38 -5.49 -3.99
N ALA A 128 0.54 -6.42 -4.46
CA ALA A 128 -0.55 -6.97 -3.66
C ALA A 128 -0.06 -7.71 -2.40
N GLU A 129 1.11 -8.36 -2.48
CA GLU A 129 1.75 -8.99 -1.31
C GLU A 129 2.25 -7.96 -0.31
N TRP A 130 2.90 -6.89 -0.78
CA TRP A 130 3.37 -5.80 0.08
C TRP A 130 2.22 -5.04 0.74
N GLU A 131 1.12 -4.79 0.03
CA GLU A 131 -0.08 -4.18 0.60
C GLU A 131 -0.66 -5.04 1.73
N ARG A 132 -0.75 -6.37 1.52
CA ARG A 132 -1.21 -7.30 2.57
C ARG A 132 -0.30 -7.27 3.80
N LYS A 133 1.03 -7.29 3.59
CA LYS A 133 2.00 -7.21 4.69
C LYS A 133 1.91 -5.89 5.43
N ALA A 134 1.75 -4.78 4.72
CA ALA A 134 1.58 -3.46 5.33
C ALA A 134 0.33 -3.42 6.21
N LEU A 135 -0.81 -3.91 5.72
CA LEU A 135 -2.06 -4.00 6.49
C LEU A 135 -1.90 -4.85 7.76
N SER A 136 -1.30 -6.04 7.65
CA SER A 136 -1.01 -6.90 8.81
C SER A 136 -0.14 -6.19 9.84
N ASN A 137 0.93 -5.52 9.40
CA ASN A 137 1.81 -4.78 10.30
C ASN A 137 1.08 -3.61 11.00
N PHE A 138 0.18 -2.92 10.30
CA PHE A 138 -0.62 -1.86 10.89
C PHE A 138 -1.61 -2.41 11.92
N GLU A 139 -2.26 -3.54 11.66
CA GLU A 139 -3.12 -4.23 12.63
C GLU A 139 -2.35 -4.65 13.88
N GLU A 140 -1.16 -5.23 13.72
CA GLU A 140 -0.27 -5.57 14.83
C GLU A 140 0.16 -4.33 15.64
N CYS A 141 0.51 -3.24 14.95
CA CYS A 141 0.85 -1.98 15.61
C CYS A 141 -0.34 -1.40 16.39
N ALA A 142 -1.56 -1.48 15.84
CA ALA A 142 -2.77 -1.03 16.52
C ALA A 142 -3.04 -1.85 17.79
N ALA A 143 -2.94 -3.18 17.70
CA ALA A 143 -3.09 -4.07 18.86
C ALA A 143 -2.02 -3.81 19.94
N MET A 144 -0.78 -3.53 19.51
CA MET A 144 0.30 -3.17 20.43
C MET A 144 0.05 -1.82 21.11
N ALA A 145 -0.47 -0.83 20.38
CA ALA A 145 -0.81 0.48 20.93
C ALA A 145 -1.93 0.37 21.99
N GLU A 146 -2.98 -0.39 21.72
CA GLU A 146 -4.06 -0.66 22.68
C GLU A 146 -3.51 -1.35 23.94
N ARG A 147 -2.59 -2.31 23.77
CA ARG A 147 -1.94 -2.98 24.90
C ARG A 147 -1.08 -2.02 25.74
N ILE A 148 -0.38 -1.09 25.10
CA ILE A 148 0.41 -0.07 25.79
C ILE A 148 -0.51 0.85 26.58
N GLU A 149 -1.63 1.30 26.02
CA GLU A 149 -2.62 2.13 26.72
C GLU A 149 -3.22 1.40 27.93
N GLU A 150 -3.56 0.11 27.78
CA GLU A 150 -4.03 -0.73 28.89
C GLU A 150 -2.97 -0.86 29.99
N LEU A 151 -1.69 -0.98 29.64
CA LEU A 151 -0.60 -1.03 30.62
C LEU A 151 -0.34 0.32 31.28
N GLN A 152 -0.49 1.42 30.54
CA GLN A 152 -0.33 2.77 31.07
C GLN A 152 -1.45 3.11 32.06
N THR A 153 -2.69 2.70 31.80
CA THR A 153 -3.82 2.88 32.75
C THR A 153 -3.65 2.05 34.02
N LYS A 154 -2.94 0.91 33.96
CA LYS A 154 -2.59 0.07 35.13
C LYS A 154 -1.33 0.52 35.86
N SER A 155 -0.60 1.51 35.34
CA SER A 155 0.59 2.07 35.99
C SER A 155 0.23 2.68 37.33
N ALA A 156 1.14 2.61 38.30
CA ALA A 156 1.01 3.34 39.55
C ALA A 156 0.79 4.85 39.25
N PRO A 157 -0.17 5.51 39.93
CA PRO A 157 -0.39 6.95 39.84
C PRO A 157 0.87 7.78 40.14
N ASP A 158 0.96 8.98 39.56
CA ASP A 158 2.13 9.86 39.74
C ASP A 158 2.38 10.27 41.20
N SER A 159 1.33 10.24 42.04
CA SER A 159 1.45 10.45 43.49
C SER A 159 2.38 9.44 44.17
N PHE A 160 2.52 8.22 43.62
CA PHE A 160 3.48 7.24 44.11
C PHE A 160 4.94 7.63 43.79
N GLY A 161 5.19 8.38 42.72
CA GLY A 161 6.51 8.95 42.43
C GLY A 161 6.96 9.96 43.50
N ILE A 162 6.03 10.79 43.98
CA ILE A 162 6.28 11.72 45.09
C ILE A 162 6.58 10.96 46.39
N ILE A 163 5.82 9.89 46.68
CA ILE A 163 6.09 9.02 47.83
C ILE A 163 7.47 8.39 47.71
N GLY A 164 7.83 7.85 46.54
CA GLY A 164 9.13 7.27 46.28
C GLY A 164 10.28 8.26 46.49
N GLU A 165 10.13 9.51 46.02
CA GLU A 165 11.13 10.56 46.21
C GLU A 165 11.29 10.95 47.68
N ASN A 166 10.18 11.08 48.40
CA ASN A 166 10.21 11.32 49.84
C ASN A 166 10.90 10.17 50.59
N ILE A 167 10.65 8.91 50.21
CA ILE A 167 11.34 7.76 50.84
C ILE A 167 12.85 7.84 50.60
N ARG A 168 13.30 8.17 49.39
CA ARG A 168 14.73 8.28 49.04
C ARG A 168 15.44 9.43 49.77
N THR A 169 14.77 10.56 49.91
CA THR A 169 15.37 11.80 50.46
C THR A 169 15.24 11.92 51.97
N GLN A 170 14.24 11.28 52.58
CA GLN A 170 13.95 11.35 54.02
C GLN A 170 14.55 10.18 54.82
N ASP A 171 15.45 9.38 54.22
CA ASP A 171 16.11 8.23 54.85
C ASP A 171 17.26 8.61 55.82
N ASN A 172 17.34 9.88 56.22
CA ASN A 172 18.42 10.42 57.05
C ASN A 172 18.26 10.16 58.55
N ARG A 173 17.30 9.34 58.94
CA ARG A 173 17.05 8.94 60.33
C ARG A 173 17.88 7.68 60.57
N ILE A 174 18.74 7.69 61.59
CA ILE A 174 19.73 6.63 61.91
C ILE A 174 19.00 5.35 62.44
N THR A 175 18.06 4.83 61.66
CA THR A 175 17.13 3.75 61.99
C THR A 175 16.96 2.90 60.74
N SER A 176 17.09 1.57 60.85
CA SER A 176 16.84 0.66 59.72
C SER A 176 15.38 0.74 59.28
N ASP A 177 15.16 0.97 58.00
CA ASP A 177 13.83 1.00 57.36
C ASP A 177 12.85 1.92 58.12
N PRO A 178 13.06 3.25 58.09
CA PRO A 178 12.30 4.22 58.87
C PRO A 178 10.79 4.13 58.64
N MET A 179 10.04 3.82 59.69
CA MET A 179 8.58 3.87 59.72
C MET A 179 8.13 5.09 60.53
N PHE A 180 7.54 6.07 59.85
CA PHE A 180 7.11 7.31 60.48
C PHE A 180 5.77 7.12 61.17
N CYS A 181 5.71 7.46 62.46
CA CYS A 181 4.52 7.31 63.28
C CYS A 181 4.15 8.65 63.93
N VAL A 182 2.86 8.93 63.98
CA VAL A 182 2.31 10.02 64.80
C VAL A 182 1.92 9.45 66.15
N TYR A 183 2.37 10.11 67.20
CA TYR A 183 2.04 9.85 68.58
C TYR A 183 1.32 11.05 69.18
N GLN A 184 0.53 10.80 70.22
CA GLN A 184 0.00 11.83 71.10
C GLN A 184 0.35 11.51 72.55
N LYS A 185 0.35 12.53 73.41
CA LYS A 185 0.51 12.32 74.85
C LYS A 185 -0.82 11.97 75.47
N ARG A 186 -0.86 10.86 76.19
CA ARG A 186 -2.01 10.44 76.98
C ARG A 186 -1.60 10.31 78.44
N GLU A 187 -2.36 10.95 79.32
CA GLU A 187 -2.17 10.79 80.75
C GLU A 187 -2.83 9.51 81.23
N ILE A 188 -2.08 8.74 82.01
CA ILE A 188 -2.59 7.59 82.74
C ILE A 188 -2.35 7.78 84.24
N VAL A 189 -3.27 7.26 85.04
CA VAL A 189 -3.09 7.17 86.48
C VAL A 189 -2.21 5.96 86.76
N VAL A 190 -1.12 6.18 87.49
CA VAL A 190 -0.21 5.14 87.96
C VAL A 190 -0.14 5.17 89.48
N ASP A 191 0.41 4.12 90.04
CA ASP A 191 0.71 4.06 91.46
C ASP A 191 1.94 4.94 91.77
N ALA A 192 1.94 5.60 92.93
CA ALA A 192 2.98 6.55 93.34
C ALA A 192 4.32 5.87 93.66
N ASP A 193 4.35 4.55 93.81
CA ASP A 193 5.59 3.79 94.01
C ASP A 193 6.27 3.38 92.68
N TYR A 194 5.64 3.65 91.54
CA TYR A 194 6.19 3.39 90.21
C TYR A 194 6.74 4.65 89.55
N ASP A 195 7.25 4.53 88.32
CA ASP A 195 7.77 5.66 87.54
C ASP A 195 6.62 6.57 87.08
N TYR A 196 6.55 7.80 87.63
CA TYR A 196 5.55 8.83 87.37
C TYR A 196 6.20 10.18 87.02
N ASP A 197 5.47 11.03 86.29
CA ASP A 197 5.98 12.35 85.91
C ASP A 197 5.56 13.45 86.89
N ARG A 198 4.33 13.35 87.43
CA ARG A 198 3.83 14.29 88.43
C ARG A 198 2.79 13.68 89.35
N ILE A 199 2.60 14.31 90.50
CA ILE A 199 1.54 13.96 91.46
C ILE A 199 0.51 15.06 91.45
N VAL A 200 -0.75 14.68 91.35
CA VAL A 200 -1.89 15.60 91.37
C VAL A 200 -2.90 15.17 92.40
N TRP A 201 -3.64 16.15 92.91
CA TRP A 201 -4.81 15.91 93.74
C TRP A 201 -6.03 16.06 92.86
N VAL A 202 -6.88 15.04 92.81
CA VAL A 202 -8.13 15.08 92.06
C VAL A 202 -9.31 14.91 93.01
N ASP A 203 -10.40 15.60 92.71
CA ASP A 203 -11.66 15.44 93.45
C ASP A 203 -12.47 14.21 92.96
N GLU A 204 -13.65 13.99 93.54
CA GLU A 204 -14.59 12.92 93.14
C GLU A 204 -15.05 13.02 91.68
N ASP A 205 -15.10 14.24 91.14
CA ASP A 205 -15.55 14.52 89.78
C ASP A 205 -14.39 14.44 88.76
N GLY A 206 -13.17 14.17 89.23
CA GLY A 206 -11.97 14.02 88.41
C GLY A 206 -11.26 15.34 88.06
N ASN A 207 -11.63 16.46 88.70
CA ASN A 207 -10.98 17.74 88.46
C ASN A 207 -9.68 17.86 89.26
N GLU A 208 -8.60 18.30 88.60
CA GLU A 208 -7.32 18.55 89.26
C GLU A 208 -7.36 19.80 90.14
N ALA A 209 -6.78 19.69 91.34
CA ALA A 209 -6.64 20.80 92.29
C ALA A 209 -5.81 21.93 91.70
N ASN A 210 -6.25 23.18 91.89
CA ASN A 210 -5.44 24.33 91.51
C ASN A 210 -4.15 24.43 92.37
N LYS A 211 -3.16 25.23 91.93
CA LYS A 211 -1.84 25.33 92.59
C LYS A 211 -1.92 25.60 94.10
N ARG A 212 -2.87 26.42 94.56
CA ARG A 212 -3.02 26.77 95.99
C ARG A 212 -3.65 25.61 96.78
N GLN A 213 -4.66 24.95 96.20
CA GLN A 213 -5.32 23.79 96.78
C GLN A 213 -4.35 22.60 96.87
N SER A 214 -3.65 22.29 95.78
CA SER A 214 -2.65 21.22 95.71
C SER A 214 -1.59 21.38 96.80
N ARG A 215 -1.02 22.59 96.99
CA ARG A 215 -0.05 22.86 98.08
C ARG A 215 -0.63 22.60 99.48
N ARG A 216 -1.88 22.98 99.72
CA ARG A 216 -2.53 22.75 101.02
C ARG A 216 -2.77 21.26 101.26
N LEU A 217 -3.20 20.53 100.24
CA LEU A 217 -3.45 19.09 100.32
C LEU A 217 -2.15 18.31 100.50
N GLU A 218 -1.07 18.71 99.82
CA GLU A 218 0.25 18.11 100.02
C GLU A 218 0.76 18.32 101.45
N LEU A 219 0.61 19.53 102.01
CA LEU A 219 0.94 19.80 103.41
C LEU A 219 0.14 18.95 104.39
N LEU A 220 -1.13 18.66 104.11
CA LEU A 220 -1.94 17.77 104.95
C LEU A 220 -1.39 16.34 104.89
N HIS A 221 -1.06 15.86 103.69
CA HIS A 221 -0.50 14.54 103.46
C HIS A 221 0.88 14.35 104.12
N GLU A 222 1.80 15.30 103.93
CA GLU A 222 3.13 15.28 104.56
C GLU A 222 3.07 15.27 106.09
N ASN A 223 2.06 15.94 106.66
CA ASN A 223 1.83 15.96 108.11
C ASN A 223 0.94 14.79 108.60
N PHE A 224 0.75 13.75 107.78
CA PHE A 224 -0.06 12.56 108.08
C PHE A 224 -1.50 12.88 108.54
N ARG A 225 -2.09 13.97 108.02
CA ARG A 225 -3.50 14.31 108.25
C ARG A 225 -4.34 13.78 107.10
N GLU A 226 -5.54 13.29 107.42
CA GLU A 226 -6.49 12.88 106.40
C GLU A 226 -6.86 14.09 105.51
N PRO A 227 -6.75 13.94 104.17
CA PRO A 227 -7.25 14.95 103.26
C PRO A 227 -8.77 15.06 103.42
N PRO A 228 -9.37 16.22 103.08
CA PRO A 228 -10.83 16.36 103.08
C PRO A 228 -11.47 15.22 102.29
N GLU A 229 -12.62 14.72 102.78
CA GLU A 229 -13.45 13.79 102.02
C GLU A 229 -13.57 14.33 100.59
N LYS A 230 -13.45 13.43 99.61
CA LYS A 230 -13.47 13.67 98.16
C LYS A 230 -12.14 13.95 97.44
N TRP A 231 -11.05 14.25 98.14
CA TRP A 231 -9.75 14.47 97.48
C TRP A 231 -8.84 13.26 97.55
N ARG A 232 -8.35 12.80 96.40
CA ARG A 232 -7.42 11.67 96.28
C ARG A 232 -6.10 12.13 95.65
N ARG A 233 -5.00 11.68 96.24
CA ARG A 233 -3.65 11.88 95.70
C ARG A 233 -3.37 10.80 94.67
N VAL A 234 -3.08 11.17 93.44
CA VAL A 234 -2.81 10.24 92.34
C VAL A 234 -1.51 10.62 91.64
N ALA A 235 -0.71 9.60 91.28
CA ALA A 235 0.44 9.78 90.42
C ALA A 235 -0.02 9.67 88.95
N VAL A 236 0.48 10.57 88.11
CA VAL A 236 0.13 10.66 86.70
C VAL A 236 1.39 10.53 85.88
N LYS A 237 1.27 9.76 84.79
CA LYS A 237 2.33 9.59 83.79
C LYS A 237 1.81 9.94 82.40
N ASP A 238 2.60 10.70 81.67
CA ASP A 238 2.40 10.96 80.25
C ASP A 238 3.02 9.83 79.44
N ILE A 239 2.17 9.00 78.83
CA ILE A 239 2.61 7.94 77.91
C ILE A 239 2.43 8.37 76.45
N ASP A 240 3.28 7.82 75.61
CA ASP A 240 3.21 7.97 74.17
C ASP A 240 2.16 7.01 73.60
N GLU A 241 1.01 7.54 73.23
CA GLU A 241 -0.07 6.78 72.60
C GLU A 241 0.06 6.86 71.08
N PHE A 242 0.11 5.69 70.43
CA PHE A 242 0.19 5.60 68.98
C PHE A 242 -1.11 6.06 68.33
N VAL A 243 -1.01 6.92 67.31
CA VAL A 243 -2.17 7.42 66.56
C VAL A 243 -2.23 6.78 65.17
N THR A 244 -1.17 6.92 64.37
CA THR A 244 -1.13 6.38 63.01
C THR A 244 0.32 6.23 62.52
N CYS A 245 0.53 5.46 61.45
CA CYS A 245 1.80 5.38 60.74
C CYS A 245 1.64 5.82 59.28
N CYS A 246 2.69 6.38 58.71
CA CYS A 246 2.75 6.81 57.32
C CYS A 246 4.04 6.31 56.66
N PHE A 247 4.03 6.19 55.33
CA PHE A 247 5.22 5.78 54.56
C PHE A 247 6.33 6.82 54.56
N THR A 248 6.01 8.10 54.78
CA THR A 248 6.94 9.25 54.70
C THR A 248 6.73 10.19 55.87
N GLU A 249 7.75 10.99 56.20
CA GLU A 249 7.64 12.05 57.22
C GLU A 249 6.62 13.11 56.78
N GLN A 250 6.61 13.43 55.48
CA GLN A 250 5.65 14.38 54.92
C GLN A 250 4.21 13.89 55.11
N GLY A 251 3.93 12.59 54.92
CA GLY A 251 2.61 12.04 55.18
C GLY A 251 2.16 12.21 56.64
N CYS A 252 3.07 12.06 57.60
CA CYS A 252 2.77 12.36 59.01
C CYS A 252 2.51 13.86 59.24
N LYS A 253 3.28 14.76 58.60
CA LYS A 253 3.05 16.21 58.67
C LYS A 253 1.70 16.59 58.09
N ASP A 254 1.32 16.03 56.95
CA ASP A 254 0.02 16.27 56.30
C ASP A 254 -1.13 15.77 57.18
N TYR A 255 -0.98 14.60 57.79
CA TYR A 255 -1.94 14.08 58.77
C TYR A 255 -2.10 15.02 59.98
N LEU A 256 -1.00 15.53 60.54
CA LEU A 256 -1.03 16.47 61.66
C LEU A 256 -1.62 17.82 61.27
N ALA A 257 -1.36 18.30 60.05
CA ALA A 257 -2.00 19.52 59.55
C ALA A 257 -3.52 19.36 59.46
N ALA A 258 -4.00 18.19 59.03
CA ALA A 258 -5.43 17.90 58.89
C ALA A 258 -6.12 17.60 60.23
N ASN A 259 -5.50 16.79 61.10
CA ASN A 259 -6.16 16.21 62.28
C ASN A 259 -5.50 16.56 63.62
N GLY A 260 -4.38 17.29 63.62
CA GLY A 260 -3.61 17.56 64.84
C GLY A 260 -4.37 18.34 65.90
N HIS A 261 -5.38 19.12 65.51
CA HIS A 261 -6.26 19.85 66.44
C HIS A 261 -7.11 18.93 67.33
N ASN A 262 -7.32 17.67 66.94
CA ASN A 262 -8.04 16.66 67.73
C ASN A 262 -7.12 15.83 68.63
N LEU A 263 -5.80 16.07 68.58
CA LEU A 263 -4.81 15.27 69.29
C LEU A 263 -4.18 16.08 70.43
N ARG A 264 -3.82 15.38 71.50
CA ARG A 264 -3.19 16.01 72.68
C ARG A 264 -1.67 15.96 72.55
N LEU A 265 -1.04 17.14 72.40
CA LEU A 265 0.42 17.28 72.26
C LEU A 265 1.03 16.29 71.24
N PRO A 266 0.56 16.29 69.98
CA PRO A 266 1.01 15.31 69.01
C PRO A 266 2.45 15.55 68.55
N PHE A 267 3.16 14.47 68.22
CA PHE A 267 4.53 14.53 67.69
C PHE A 267 4.81 13.37 66.73
N ILE A 268 5.82 13.54 65.87
CA ILE A 268 6.27 12.50 64.93
C ILE A 268 7.45 11.77 65.55
N TYR A 269 7.38 10.44 65.56
CA TYR A 269 8.44 9.55 66.00
C TYR A 269 8.73 8.51 64.92
N VAL A 270 10.00 8.12 64.80
CA VAL A 270 10.44 7.14 63.78
C VAL A 270 10.66 5.80 64.47
N LYS A 271 9.86 4.81 64.10
CA LYS A 271 10.09 3.42 64.48
C LYS A 271 10.94 2.71 63.44
N SER A 272 11.60 1.64 63.88
CA SER A 272 12.36 0.74 63.01
C SER A 272 11.43 -0.28 62.37
N GLY A 273 11.49 -0.40 61.04
CA GLY A 273 10.88 -1.49 60.28
C GLY A 273 11.73 -2.77 60.26
N PHE A 274 12.84 -2.79 61.00
CA PHE A 274 13.78 -3.91 61.03
C PHE A 274 13.08 -5.25 61.27
N ARG A 275 13.42 -6.23 60.42
CA ARG A 275 12.85 -7.60 60.39
C ARG A 275 11.39 -7.70 59.96
N ASN A 276 10.76 -6.61 59.52
CA ASN A 276 9.45 -6.66 58.86
C ASN A 276 9.63 -6.77 57.34
N ALA A 277 9.71 -8.01 56.83
CA ALA A 277 9.93 -8.26 55.41
C ALA A 277 8.85 -7.66 54.49
N GLU A 278 7.59 -7.65 54.93
CA GLU A 278 6.47 -7.09 54.16
C GLU A 278 6.62 -5.57 54.00
N TYR A 279 6.88 -4.87 55.12
CA TYR A 279 7.09 -3.43 55.12
C TYR A 279 8.30 -3.03 54.27
N ILE A 280 9.43 -3.73 54.45
CA ILE A 280 10.65 -3.48 53.69
C ILE A 280 10.41 -3.69 52.18
N GLY A 281 9.69 -4.76 51.81
CA GLY A 281 9.33 -5.04 50.42
C GLY A 281 8.51 -3.92 49.78
N ILE A 282 7.43 -3.48 50.44
CA ILE A 282 6.57 -2.40 49.94
C ILE A 282 7.35 -1.08 49.88
N ARG A 283 8.11 -0.75 50.93
CA ARG A 283 8.91 0.49 51.00
C ARG A 283 9.93 0.57 49.87
N ASN A 284 10.65 -0.52 49.61
CA ASN A 284 11.64 -0.58 48.52
C ASN A 284 10.99 -0.50 47.14
N TRP A 285 9.83 -1.14 46.96
CA TRP A 285 9.06 -1.02 45.73
C TRP A 285 8.60 0.43 45.48
N LEU A 286 8.05 1.10 46.50
CA LEU A 286 7.67 2.52 46.45
C LEU A 286 8.89 3.42 46.16
N ALA A 287 10.02 3.16 46.81
CA ALA A 287 11.27 3.86 46.56
C ALA A 287 11.84 3.65 45.14
N GLY A 288 11.41 2.62 44.42
CA GLY A 288 11.76 2.39 43.02
C GLY A 288 10.93 3.20 42.02
N ILE A 289 9.76 3.72 42.43
CA ILE A 289 8.89 4.51 41.56
C ILE A 289 9.44 5.93 41.44
N ARG A 290 9.58 6.41 40.21
CA ARG A 290 10.01 7.77 39.88
C ARG A 290 8.86 8.59 39.33
N ILE A 291 8.99 9.92 39.42
CA ILE A 291 8.06 10.85 38.78
C ILE A 291 8.25 10.73 37.26
N LYS A 292 7.17 10.52 36.51
CA LYS A 292 7.24 10.45 35.04
C LYS A 292 7.67 11.80 34.49
N GLY A 293 8.86 11.90 33.90
CA GLY A 293 9.36 13.12 33.26
C GLY A 293 10.78 13.57 33.64
N GLU A 294 11.43 12.87 34.58
CA GLU A 294 12.87 12.98 34.92
C GLU A 294 13.60 11.65 34.67
#